data_AF-G4Z7D4-F1
#
_entry.id   AF-G4Z7D4-F1
#
_cell.length_a   1.000
_cell.length_b   1.000
_cell.length_c   1.000
_cell.angle_alpha   90.00
_cell.angle_beta   90.00
_cell.angle_gamma   90.00
#
_symmetry.space_group_name_H-M   'P 1'
#
loop_
_entity.id
_entity.type
_entity.pdbx_description
1 polymer ?
#
loop_
_entity_poly.entity_id
_entity_poly.type
_entity_poly.pdbx_seq_one_letter_code
_entity_poly.pdbx_strand_id
1 'polypeptide(L)' 'MKFTALAALTVLVIVDASAAGTSGTDGSDCSVIYCANESNLVCGSNGITYLNPCEFDKAKCRDSGLKVAYNGRCRRS' A
#
# COMPACT_ATOMS: atom_id res chain seq x y z
N MET A 1 -28.42 -23.06 -25.02
CA MET A 1 -28.11 -23.53 -26.39
C MET A 1 -28.42 -22.40 -27.37
N LYS A 2 -27.57 -22.24 -28.41
CA LYS A 2 -27.56 -21.33 -29.58
C LYS A 2 -28.90 -20.63 -29.92
N PHE A 3 -28.96 -19.42 -30.50
CA PHE A 3 -28.60 -19.16 -31.91
C PHE A 3 -28.17 -17.69 -32.21
N THR A 4 -26.94 -17.60 -32.74
CA THR A 4 -26.40 -16.71 -33.80
C THR A 4 -27.41 -16.37 -34.92
N ALA A 5 -27.30 -15.40 -35.83
CA ALA A 5 -26.42 -14.27 -36.18
C ALA A 5 -26.98 -13.67 -37.51
N LEU A 6 -26.38 -12.56 -38.00
CA LEU A 6 -26.42 -11.94 -39.35
C LEU A 6 -27.35 -10.72 -39.48
N ALA A 7 -26.95 -9.51 -39.92
CA ALA A 7 -25.72 -8.92 -40.50
C ALA A 7 -25.67 -7.42 -40.06
N ALA A 8 -24.58 -6.65 -39.93
CA ALA A 8 -23.49 -6.41 -40.87
C ALA A 8 -22.32 -5.63 -40.18
N LEU A 9 -21.16 -6.27 -40.13
CA LEU A 9 -19.82 -5.77 -40.49
C LEU A 9 -19.18 -4.42 -40.03
N THR A 10 -19.74 -3.52 -39.21
CA THR A 10 -19.06 -2.20 -39.03
C THR A 10 -18.81 -1.67 -37.62
N VAL A 11 -18.81 -2.46 -36.57
CA VAL A 11 -18.10 -2.03 -35.35
C VAL A 11 -17.39 -3.24 -34.75
N LEU A 12 -16.07 -3.29 -34.96
CA LEU A 12 -15.17 -4.06 -34.10
C LEU A 12 -15.51 -3.71 -32.66
N VAL A 13 -16.12 -4.66 -31.95
CA VAL A 13 -16.32 -4.59 -30.51
C VAL A 13 -14.93 -4.59 -29.86
N ILE A 14 -14.38 -3.39 -29.68
CA ILE A 14 -13.40 -3.04 -28.64
C ILE A 14 -13.81 -1.68 -28.05
N VAL A 15 -15.05 -1.58 -27.58
CA VAL A 15 -15.27 -0.72 -26.41
C VAL A 15 -15.10 -1.64 -25.22
N ASP A 16 -13.84 -1.95 -24.94
CA ASP A 16 -13.46 -2.42 -23.62
C ASP A 16 -14.03 -1.35 -22.68
N ALA A 17 -14.97 -1.75 -21.83
CA ALA A 17 -15.36 -0.96 -20.69
C ALA A 17 -14.15 -0.89 -19.77
N SER A 18 -13.15 -0.11 -20.18
CA SER A 18 -12.15 0.43 -19.31
C SER A 18 -12.93 1.42 -18.47
N ALA A 19 -13.48 0.91 -17.35
CA ALA A 19 -13.59 1.74 -16.17
C ALA A 19 -12.31 2.59 -16.17
N ALA A 20 -12.45 3.91 -16.10
CA ALA A 20 -11.35 4.76 -15.73
C ALA A 20 -10.99 4.36 -14.30
N GLY A 21 -10.31 3.22 -14.16
CA GLY A 21 -9.43 2.93 -13.06
C GLY A 21 -8.37 4.00 -13.19
N THR A 22 -8.57 5.07 -12.44
CA THR A 22 -7.47 5.93 -12.04
C THR A 22 -6.34 4.99 -11.64
N SER A 23 -5.26 5.09 -12.41
CA SER A 23 -3.90 4.67 -12.12
C SER A 23 -3.76 3.91 -10.81
N GLY A 24 -3.38 2.64 -10.89
CA GLY A 24 -3.05 1.83 -9.73
C GLY A 24 -2.19 2.62 -8.75
N THR A 25 -2.76 2.90 -7.60
CA THR A 25 -2.00 2.75 -6.37
C THR A 25 -2.51 1.46 -5.78
N ASP A 26 -1.87 0.35 -6.19
CA ASP A 26 -1.88 -0.85 -5.36
C ASP A 26 -1.48 -0.36 -3.96
N GLY A 27 -2.40 -0.44 -3.00
CA GLY A 27 -2.21 -0.05 -1.60
C GLY A 27 -1.25 -1.02 -0.88
N SER A 28 -0.09 -1.26 -1.46
CA SER A 28 0.88 -2.27 -1.05
C SER A 28 2.33 -1.82 -1.26
N ASP A 29 2.59 -0.72 -1.99
CA ASP A 29 3.96 -0.22 -2.09
C ASP A 29 4.37 0.62 -0.88
N CYS A 30 4.84 -0.09 0.15
CA CYS A 30 5.42 0.49 1.36
C CYS A 30 6.75 1.24 1.10
N SER A 31 7.25 1.24 -0.14
CA SER A 31 8.46 1.99 -0.53
C SER A 31 8.19 3.48 -0.69
N VAL A 32 6.99 3.87 -1.11
CA VAL A 32 6.63 5.27 -1.46
C VAL A 32 6.20 6.14 -0.28
N ILE A 33 6.42 5.67 0.96
CA ILE A 33 6.16 6.46 2.16
C ILE A 33 7.35 7.39 2.42
N TYR A 34 7.11 8.69 2.29
CA TYR A 34 8.06 9.77 2.57
C TYR A 34 7.87 10.29 3.99
N CYS A 35 8.95 10.32 4.78
CA CYS A 35 8.92 10.78 6.16
C CYS A 35 9.80 12.01 6.35
N ALA A 36 9.34 12.94 7.18
CA ALA A 36 10.16 14.06 7.63
C ALA A 36 11.25 13.57 8.60
N ASN A 37 12.37 14.31 8.68
CA ASN A 37 13.46 14.02 9.62
C ASN A 37 13.12 14.57 11.04
N GLU A 38 11.99 14.14 11.59
CA GLU A 38 11.59 14.49 12.95
C GLU A 38 12.07 13.41 13.93
N SER A 39 12.54 13.81 15.12
CA SER A 39 13.08 12.91 16.14
C SER A 39 12.04 12.55 17.20
N ASN A 40 10.96 11.87 16.79
CA ASN A 40 9.91 11.37 17.67
C ASN A 40 10.02 9.86 17.83
N LEU A 41 11.04 9.41 18.57
CA LEU A 41 11.40 8.00 18.64
C LEU A 41 10.22 7.12 19.07
N VAL A 42 10.07 5.96 18.44
CA VAL A 42 9.06 4.94 18.77
C VAL A 42 9.74 3.57 18.88
N CYS A 43 9.45 2.82 19.94
CA CYS A 43 9.89 1.44 20.06
C CYS A 43 8.82 0.50 19.49
N GLY A 44 9.19 -0.33 18.51
CA GLY A 44 8.31 -1.37 17.97
C GLY A 44 8.28 -2.62 18.84
N SER A 45 7.24 -3.43 18.67
CA SER A 45 7.08 -4.74 19.32
C SER A 45 8.17 -5.75 18.92
N ASN A 46 8.90 -5.46 17.85
CA ASN A 46 10.07 -6.20 17.39
C ASN A 46 11.39 -5.75 18.04
N GLY A 47 11.35 -4.80 18.99
CA GLY A 47 12.54 -4.29 19.67
C GLY A 47 13.37 -3.30 18.84
N ILE A 48 12.89 -2.87 17.68
CA ILE A 48 13.54 -1.86 16.82
C ILE A 48 13.05 -0.47 17.20
N THR A 49 13.98 0.49 17.29
CA THR A 49 13.62 1.91 17.43
C THR A 49 13.46 2.55 16.05
N TYR A 50 12.32 3.18 15.82
CA TYR A 50 12.01 3.99 14.66
C TYR A 50 12.21 5.48 14.98
N LEU A 51 12.73 6.24 14.02
CA LEU A 51 13.10 7.65 14.23
C LEU A 51 11.87 8.53 14.52
N ASN A 52 10.75 8.21 13.89
CA ASN A 52 9.45 8.87 14.05
C ASN A 52 8.30 7.89 13.76
N PRO A 53 7.04 8.27 14.06
CA PRO A 53 5.87 7.47 13.74
C PRO A 53 5.71 7.13 12.26
N CYS A 54 6.10 8.03 11.34
CA CYS A 54 6.03 7.77 9.91
C CYS A 54 6.94 6.61 9.49
N GLU A 55 8.18 6.57 9.99
CA GLU A 55 9.11 5.45 9.75
C GLU A 55 8.59 4.14 10.36
N PHE A 56 7.91 4.21 11.51
CA PHE A 56 7.22 3.06 12.09
C PHE A 56 6.09 2.56 11.19
N ASP A 57 5.24 3.46 10.68
CA ASP A 57 4.12 3.11 9.80
C ASP A 57 4.61 2.55 8.46
N LYS A 58 5.74 3.06 7.95
CA LYS A 58 6.42 2.50 6.78
C LYS A 58 6.85 1.06 6.99
N ALA A 59 7.40 0.75 8.17
CA ALA A 59 7.75 -0.62 8.54
C ALA A 59 6.50 -1.49 8.75
N LYS A 60 5.47 -0.95 9.40
CA LYS A 60 4.19 -1.63 9.64
C LYS A 60 3.42 -1.95 8.36
N CYS A 61 3.58 -1.12 7.33
CA CYS A 61 3.05 -1.43 6.00
C CYS A 61 3.62 -2.77 5.47
N ARG A 62 4.90 -3.06 5.73
CA ARG A 62 5.58 -4.31 5.34
C ARG A 62 5.32 -5.46 6.32
N ASP A 63 5.09 -5.12 7.59
CA ASP A 63 4.79 -6.05 8.67
C ASP A 63 3.54 -5.59 9.42
N SER A 64 2.37 -6.07 8.98
CA SER A 64 1.08 -5.69 9.56
C SER A 64 0.93 -6.11 11.04
N GLY A 65 1.77 -7.04 11.51
CA GLY A 65 1.83 -7.47 12.92
C GLY A 65 2.62 -6.53 13.82
N LEU A 66 3.36 -5.57 13.24
CA LEU A 66 4.17 -4.62 14.00
C LEU A 66 3.27 -3.67 14.80
N LYS A 67 3.51 -3.63 16.11
CA LYS A 67 2.82 -2.77 17.07
C LYS A 67 3.79 -1.83 17.74
N VAL A 68 3.29 -0.71 18.23
CA VAL A 68 4.06 0.16 19.12
C VAL A 68 4.17 -0.55 20.47
N ALA A 69 5.39 -0.75 20.96
CA ALA A 69 5.63 -1.21 22.32
C ALA A 69 5.49 -0.03 23.30
N TYR A 70 6.19 1.08 23.02
CA TYR A 70 6.09 2.34 23.77
C TYR A 70 6.74 3.49 22.99
N ASN A 71 6.38 4.73 23.35
CA ASN A 71 7.04 5.93 22.82
C ASN A 71 8.44 6.09 23.42
N GLY A 72 9.40 6.47 22.58
CA GLY A 72 10.82 6.59 22.92
C GLY A 72 11.67 5.48 22.29
N ARG A 73 12.98 5.54 22.58
CA ARG A 73 13.95 4.53 22.14
C ARG A 73 13.71 3.20 22.86
N CYS A 74 13.86 2.08 22.15
CA CYS A 74 13.90 0.77 22.79
C CYS A 74 15.06 0.69 23.79
N ARG A 75 14.77 0.17 24.98
CA ARG A 75 15.77 -0.09 26.02
C ARG A 75 16.62 -1.28 25.57
N ARG A 76 17.94 -1.08 25.43
CA ARG A 76 18.86 -2.21 25.29
C ARG A 76 18.90 -2.91 26.65
N SER A 77 18.49 -4.18 26.68
CA SER A 77 18.79 -5.08 27.79
C SER A 77 20.29 -5.33 27.87
#